data_AF-T1HDS0-F1
#
_entry.id   AF-T1HDS0-F1
#
_cell.length_a   1.000
_cell.length_b   1.000
_cell.length_c   1.000
_cell.angle_alpha   90.00
_cell.angle_beta   90.00
_cell.angle_gamma   90.00
#
_symmetry.space_group_name_H-M   'P 1'
#
loop_
_entity.id
_entity.type
_entity.pdbx_description
1 polymer ?
#
loop_
_entity_poly.entity_id
_entity_poly.type
_entity_poly.pdbx_seq_one_letter_code
_entity_poly.pdbx_strand_id
1 'polypeptide(L)'
;MPRSKKGRKRPPVNSNAIEEAVAAVTTNSENKISLREACKIYKMSLATLSRHLKVFKESRAENFKYPANCTVKRVFDDTEEFTLVDYIKTIAKMQYGLSKKGVRELAYEYAVADS
;
A
#
# COMPACT_ATOMS: atom_id res chain seq x y z
N MET A 1 14.31 9.86 20.58
CA MET A 1 15.53 10.31 19.85
C MET A 1 15.27 10.30 18.35
N PRO A 2 15.60 11.36 17.60
CA PRO A 2 15.46 11.34 16.14
C PRO A 2 16.43 10.33 15.51
N ARG A 3 15.92 9.50 14.58
CA ARG A 3 16.68 8.41 13.94
C ARG A 3 17.91 8.88 13.15
N SER A 4 17.94 10.15 12.72
CA SER A 4 19.08 10.78 12.06
C SER A 4 19.46 12.06 12.80
N LYS A 5 20.74 12.21 13.13
CA LYS A 5 21.31 13.44 13.72
C LYS A 5 21.08 14.69 12.85
N LYS A 6 20.89 14.50 11.53
CA LYS A 6 20.68 15.57 10.54
C LYS A 6 19.23 15.66 10.03
N GLY A 7 18.28 14.93 10.62
CA GLY A 7 16.87 14.94 10.19
C GLY A 7 16.63 14.41 8.77
N ARG A 8 17.58 13.65 8.19
CA ARG A 8 17.42 13.10 6.83
C ARG A 8 16.22 12.16 6.78
N LYS A 9 15.21 12.53 6.00
CA LYS A 9 14.07 11.66 5.69
C LYS A 9 14.49 10.63 4.64
N ARG A 10 13.88 9.45 4.70
CA ARG A 10 14.05 8.45 3.64
C ARG A 10 13.40 8.99 2.35
N PRO A 11 13.99 8.78 1.18
CA PRO A 11 13.32 9.08 -0.06
C PRO A 11 12.03 8.25 -0.14
N PRO A 12 10.95 8.80 -0.73
CA PRO A 12 9.73 8.05 -0.96
C PRO A 12 10.04 6.83 -1.83
N VAL A 13 9.36 5.73 -1.53
CA VAL A 13 9.49 4.49 -2.31
C VAL A 13 8.72 4.66 -3.61
N ASN A 14 9.37 4.42 -4.75
CA ASN A 14 8.69 4.35 -6.04
C ASN A 14 8.12 2.93 -6.21
N SER A 15 6.80 2.79 -6.08
CA SER A 15 6.08 1.51 -6.18
C SER A 15 6.31 0.85 -7.54
N ASN A 16 6.17 1.62 -8.62
CA ASN A 16 6.27 1.12 -9.99
C ASN A 16 7.66 0.54 -10.26
N ALA A 17 8.71 1.23 -9.78
CA ALA A 17 10.08 0.74 -9.92
C ALA A 17 10.32 -0.59 -9.20
N ILE A 18 9.64 -0.85 -8.07
CA ILE A 18 9.73 -2.15 -7.37
C ILE A 18 8.97 -3.21 -8.14
N GLU A 19 7.80 -2.90 -8.67
CA GLU A 19 7.00 -3.85 -9.44
C GLU A 19 7.72 -4.30 -10.71
N GLU A 20 8.25 -3.35 -11.47
CA GLU A 20 9.05 -3.62 -12.67
C GLU A 20 10.33 -4.40 -12.34
N ALA A 21 11.03 -4.03 -11.26
CA ALA A 21 12.26 -4.72 -10.84
C ALA A 21 11.99 -6.17 -10.40
N VAL A 22 10.88 -6.43 -9.71
CA VAL A 22 10.48 -7.79 -9.33
C VAL A 22 10.13 -8.59 -10.58
N ALA A 23 9.30 -8.02 -11.47
CA ALA A 23 8.92 -8.65 -12.73
C ALA A 23 10.14 -9.05 -13.57
N ALA A 24 11.09 -8.13 -13.77
CA ALA A 24 12.30 -8.37 -14.56
C ALA A 24 13.20 -9.49 -14.01
N VAL A 25 13.15 -9.75 -12.70
CA VAL A 25 13.90 -10.84 -12.05
C VAL A 25 13.13 -12.16 -12.07
N THR A 26 11.79 -12.13 -12.16
CA THR A 26 10.94 -13.33 -12.07
C THR A 26 10.48 -13.86 -13.42
N THR A 27 10.40 -13.02 -14.45
CA THR A 27 9.99 -13.45 -15.80
C THR A 27 10.93 -14.53 -16.34
N ASN A 28 10.35 -15.66 -16.77
CA ASN A 28 11.06 -16.77 -17.42
C ASN A 28 11.36 -16.49 -18.91
N SER A 29 11.78 -15.27 -19.23
CA SER A 29 12.23 -14.91 -20.58
C SER A 29 13.75 -15.03 -20.70
N GLU A 30 14.26 -15.11 -21.93
CA GLU A 30 15.71 -15.15 -22.22
C GLU A 30 16.48 -13.93 -21.68
N ASN A 31 15.78 -12.83 -21.40
CA ASN A 31 16.34 -11.57 -20.87
C ASN A 31 16.16 -11.42 -19.35
N LYS A 32 16.17 -12.53 -18.60
CA LYS A 32 16.15 -12.48 -17.13
C LYS A 32 17.40 -11.79 -16.60
N ILE A 33 17.23 -10.66 -15.93
CA ILE A 33 18.33 -9.93 -15.29
C ILE A 33 18.61 -10.45 -13.88
N SER A 34 19.88 -10.40 -13.47
CA SER A 34 20.24 -10.76 -12.11
C SER A 34 19.71 -9.75 -11.09
N LEU A 35 19.53 -10.18 -9.83
CA LEU A 35 19.07 -9.31 -8.75
C LEU A 35 19.98 -8.07 -8.59
N ARG A 36 21.30 -8.24 -8.80
CA ARG A 36 22.26 -7.13 -8.74
C ARG A 36 22.15 -6.17 -9.91
N GLU A 37 21.88 -6.67 -11.12
CA GLU A 37 21.65 -5.82 -12.30
C GLU A 37 20.34 -5.04 -12.16
N ALA A 38 19.27 -5.69 -11.72
CA ALA A 38 18.00 -5.03 -11.42
C ALA A 38 18.19 -3.88 -10.40
N CYS A 39 18.96 -4.11 -9.32
CA CYS A 39 19.26 -3.05 -8.37
C CYS A 39 19.99 -1.85 -8.99
N LYS A 40 20.87 -2.07 -9.97
CA LYS A 40 21.59 -0.99 -10.68
C LYS A 40 20.65 -0.21 -11.59
N ILE A 41 19.84 -0.91 -12.40
CA ILE A 41 18.91 -0.31 -13.37
C ILE A 41 17.86 0.53 -12.65
N TYR A 42 17.20 -0.05 -11.64
CA TYR A 42 16.10 0.57 -10.91
C TYR A 42 16.55 1.39 -9.69
N LYS A 43 17.87 1.59 -9.51
CA LYS A 43 18.49 2.41 -8.45
C LYS A 43 17.95 2.12 -7.05
N MET A 44 17.86 0.84 -6.70
CA MET A 44 17.32 0.39 -5.42
C MET A 44 18.31 -0.46 -4.63
N SER A 45 18.13 -0.50 -3.31
CA SER A 45 18.98 -1.33 -2.46
C SER A 45 18.66 -2.82 -2.63
N LEU A 46 19.70 -3.66 -2.53
CA LEU A 46 19.58 -5.12 -2.60
C LEU A 46 18.63 -5.66 -1.53
N ALA A 47 18.69 -5.10 -0.32
CA ALA A 47 17.82 -5.48 0.78
C ALA A 47 16.34 -5.21 0.47
N THR A 48 16.03 -4.08 -0.20
CA THR A 48 14.66 -3.74 -0.62
C THR A 48 14.14 -4.77 -1.62
N LEU A 49 14.88 -5.00 -2.72
CA LEU A 49 14.44 -5.92 -3.78
C LEU A 49 14.31 -7.35 -3.26
N SER A 50 15.28 -7.82 -2.46
CA SER A 50 15.25 -9.16 -1.85
C SER A 50 14.03 -9.36 -0.94
N ARG A 51 13.67 -8.36 -0.12
CA ARG A 51 12.47 -8.41 0.71
C ARG A 51 11.21 -8.58 -0.14
N HIS A 52 11.07 -7.80 -1.20
CA HIS A 52 9.88 -7.84 -2.05
C HIS A 52 9.80 -9.13 -2.87
N LEU A 53 10.93 -9.64 -3.37
CA LEU A 53 10.99 -10.95 -4.03
C LEU A 53 10.60 -12.09 -3.10
N LYS A 54 11.00 -12.04 -1.82
CA LYS A 54 10.59 -13.06 -0.84
C LYS A 54 9.08 -13.05 -0.64
N VAL A 55 8.50 -11.88 -0.40
CA VAL A 55 7.04 -11.71 -0.25
C VAL A 55 6.29 -12.17 -1.50
N PHE A 56 6.81 -11.84 -2.69
CA PHE A 56 6.22 -12.30 -3.95
C PHE A 56 6.18 -13.82 -4.05
N LYS A 57 7.32 -14.48 -3.79
CA LYS A 57 7.40 -15.95 -3.80
C LYS A 57 6.46 -16.60 -2.79
N GLU A 58 6.32 -16.02 -1.61
CA GLU A 58 5.41 -16.49 -0.56
C GLU A 58 3.94 -16.32 -0.95
N SER A 59 3.61 -15.21 -1.64
CA SER A 59 2.23 -14.92 -2.07
C SER A 59 1.69 -15.87 -3.15
N ARG A 60 2.56 -16.61 -3.86
CA ARG A 60 2.21 -17.45 -5.02
C ARG A 60 1.37 -16.73 -6.09
N ALA A 61 1.44 -15.40 -6.12
CA ALA A 61 0.69 -14.59 -7.07
C ALA A 61 1.37 -14.64 -8.44
N GLU A 62 0.57 -14.59 -9.51
CA GLU A 62 1.09 -14.48 -10.89
C GLU A 62 1.77 -13.13 -11.13
N ASN A 63 1.27 -12.06 -10.49
CA ASN A 63 1.76 -10.71 -10.65
C ASN A 63 2.09 -10.08 -9.30
N PHE A 64 3.26 -9.45 -9.20
CA PHE A 64 3.63 -8.68 -8.01
C PHE A 64 2.97 -7.31 -8.05
N LYS A 65 2.25 -6.97 -6.98
CA LYS A 65 1.78 -5.60 -6.70
C LYS A 65 2.41 -5.13 -5.41
N TYR A 66 2.93 -3.91 -5.39
CA TYR A 66 3.50 -3.34 -4.18
C TYR A 66 2.35 -2.98 -3.20
N PRO A 67 2.23 -3.67 -2.05
CA PRO A 67 1.13 -3.39 -1.14
C PRO A 67 1.39 -2.09 -0.38
N ALA A 68 0.37 -1.23 -0.32
CA ALA A 68 0.36 -0.14 0.64
C ALA A 68 0.17 -0.73 2.05
N ASN A 69 1.06 -0.40 2.99
CA ASN A 69 0.95 -0.85 4.38
C ASN A 69 -0.08 0.00 5.15
N CYS A 70 -1.33 -0.02 4.69
CA CYS A 70 -2.45 0.70 5.31
C CYS A 70 -3.02 -0.08 6.51
N THR A 71 -2.71 -1.38 6.63
CA THR A 71 -3.20 -2.25 7.71
C THR A 71 -2.80 -1.76 9.09
N VAL A 72 -1.61 -1.17 9.25
CA VAL A 72 -1.14 -0.62 10.55
C VAL A 72 -1.96 0.59 11.01
N LYS A 73 -2.70 1.23 10.09
CA LYS A 73 -3.58 2.38 10.38
C LYS A 73 -5.05 2.03 10.19
N ARG A 74 -5.38 0.74 10.06
CA ARG A 74 -6.75 0.27 9.92
C ARG A 74 -7.47 0.50 11.24
N VAL A 75 -8.58 1.22 11.17
CA VAL A 75 -9.44 1.55 12.32
C VAL A 75 -10.67 0.62 12.32
N PHE A 76 -11.23 0.37 11.14
CA PHE A 76 -12.39 -0.49 10.95
C PHE A 76 -12.00 -1.86 10.40
N ASP A 77 -12.75 -2.88 10.79
CA ASP A 77 -12.73 -4.15 10.09
C ASP A 77 -13.46 -4.11 8.75
N ASP A 78 -13.22 -5.11 7.90
CA ASP A 78 -13.79 -5.11 6.53
C ASP A 78 -15.32 -5.03 6.58
N THR A 79 -15.94 -5.75 7.50
CA THR A 79 -17.40 -5.74 7.71
C THR A 79 -17.90 -4.37 8.14
N GLU A 80 -17.22 -3.74 9.09
CA GLU A 80 -17.54 -2.40 9.60
C GLU A 80 -17.40 -1.36 8.49
N GLU A 81 -16.30 -1.42 7.73
CA GLU A 81 -16.06 -0.52 6.60
C GLU A 81 -17.17 -0.67 5.53
N PHE A 82 -17.57 -1.90 5.19
CA PHE A 82 -18.68 -2.13 4.26
C PHE A 82 -20.00 -1.54 4.78
N THR A 83 -20.33 -1.76 6.05
CA THR A 83 -21.57 -1.21 6.64
C THR A 83 -21.57 0.31 6.67
N LEU A 84 -20.44 0.93 7.04
CA LEU A 84 -20.27 2.37 7.06
C LEU A 84 -20.39 2.97 5.65
N VAL A 85 -19.78 2.33 4.66
CA VAL A 85 -19.86 2.76 3.25
C VAL A 85 -21.28 2.72 2.74
N ASP A 86 -22.03 1.65 3.03
CA ASP A 86 -23.42 1.53 2.59
C ASP A 86 -24.31 2.56 3.30
N TYR A 87 -24.11 2.80 4.60
CA TYR A 87 -24.79 3.86 5.31
C TYR A 87 -24.54 5.24 4.70
N ILE A 88 -23.28 5.59 4.43
CA ILE A 88 -22.88 6.86 3.79
C ILE A 88 -23.53 7.02 2.42
N LYS A 89 -23.54 5.97 1.58
CA LYS A 89 -24.19 6.01 0.26
C LYS A 89 -25.69 6.27 0.39
N THR A 90 -26.32 5.70 1.41
CA THR A 90 -27.76 5.84 1.64
C THR A 90 -28.09 7.29 2.00
N ILE A 91 -27.35 7.88 2.95
CA ILE A 91 -27.52 9.29 3.32
C ILE A 91 -27.21 10.22 2.15
N ALA A 92 -26.14 9.96 1.41
CA ALA A 92 -25.77 10.79 0.26
C ALA A 92 -26.88 10.82 -0.80
N LYS A 93 -27.60 9.71 -1.01
CA LYS A 93 -28.78 9.69 -1.90
C LYS A 93 -29.94 10.52 -1.35
N MET A 94 -30.14 10.53 -0.03
CA MET A 94 -31.23 11.28 0.62
C MET A 94 -30.97 12.79 0.69
N GLN A 95 -29.70 13.21 0.81
CA GLN A 95 -29.30 14.61 1.02
C GLN A 95 -28.76 15.31 -0.23
N TYR A 96 -28.96 14.77 -1.43
CA TYR A 96 -28.38 15.29 -2.69
C TYR A 96 -26.84 15.37 -2.68
N GLY A 97 -26.20 14.43 -1.98
CA GLY A 97 -24.76 14.32 -1.81
C GLY A 97 -24.35 14.52 -0.35
N LEU A 98 -23.10 14.14 -0.05
CA LEU A 98 -22.50 14.36 1.24
C LEU A 98 -21.14 15.02 1.06
N SER A 99 -20.86 16.04 1.86
CA SER A 99 -19.56 16.72 1.80
C SER A 99 -18.45 15.81 2.34
N LYS A 100 -17.21 16.01 1.87
CA LYS A 100 -16.02 15.31 2.40
C LYS A 100 -15.80 15.52 3.90
N LYS A 101 -16.39 16.57 4.48
CA LYS A 101 -16.33 16.86 5.91
C LYS A 101 -17.33 15.98 6.65
N GLY A 102 -18.60 15.96 6.21
CA GLY A 102 -19.64 15.12 6.82
C GLY A 102 -19.32 13.62 6.78
N VAL A 103 -18.72 13.13 5.68
CA VAL A 103 -18.23 11.74 5.61
C VAL A 103 -17.21 11.44 6.72
N ARG A 104 -16.29 12.37 7.00
CA ARG A 104 -15.25 12.20 8.01
C ARG A 104 -15.82 12.30 9.43
N GLU A 105 -16.79 13.18 9.64
CA GLU A 105 -17.50 13.31 10.92
C GLU A 105 -18.26 12.02 11.23
N LEU A 106 -19.04 11.48 10.28
CA LEU A 106 -19.73 10.21 10.44
C LEU A 106 -18.78 9.03 10.70
N ALA A 107 -17.67 8.95 9.95
CA ALA A 107 -16.68 7.91 10.18
C ALA A 107 -16.05 8.03 11.58
N TYR A 108 -15.78 9.26 12.05
CA TYR A 108 -15.26 9.48 13.39
C TYR A 108 -16.27 9.07 14.47
N GLU A 109 -17.53 9.49 14.34
CA GLU A 109 -18.60 9.12 15.27
C GLU A 109 -18.80 7.61 15.33
N TYR A 110 -18.78 6.93 14.18
CA TYR A 110 -18.86 5.48 14.08
C TYR A 110 -17.67 4.79 14.79
N ALA A 111 -16.44 5.27 14.58
CA ALA A 111 -15.26 4.74 15.26
C ALA A 111 -15.28 4.94 16.78
N VAL A 112 -15.83 6.05 17.27
CA VAL A 112 -15.92 6.34 18.72
C VAL A 112 -17.04 5.53 19.37
N ALA A 113 -18.11 5.22 18.64
CA ALA A 113 -19.21 4.41 19.16
C ALA A 113 -18.83 2.92 19.31
N ASP A 114 -17.98 2.40 18.43
CA ASP A 114 -17.50 1.01 18.44
C ASP A 114 -16.22 0.80 19.31
N SER A 115 -15.66 1.86 19.93
CA SER A 115 -14.45 1.82 20.79
C SER A 115 -14.74 1.75 22.29
#